data_AF-A0A410ME28-F1
#
_entry.id   AF-A0A410ME28-F1
#
_cell.length_a   1.000
_cell.length_b   1.000
_cell.length_c   1.000
_cell.angle_alpha   90.00
_cell.angle_beta   90.00
_cell.angle_gamma   90.00
#
_symmetry.space_group_name_H-M   'P 1'
#
loop_
_entity.id
_entity.type
_entity.pdbx_description
1 polymer ?
#
loop_
_entity_poly.entity_id
_entity_poly.type
_entity_poly.pdbx_seq_one_letter_code
_entity_poly.pdbx_strand_id
1 'polypeptide(L)' 'MGKKHMKYSILTGLLTFALCLTIFLAIDSPSPYIGALVAAFILFEISFYHFFGRERKNKKLL' A
#
# COMPACT_ATOMS: atom_id res chain seq x y z
N MET A 1 -18.75 -7.54 -5.37
CA MET A 1 -17.44 -6.85 -5.44
C MET A 1 -16.53 -7.67 -6.34
N GLY A 2 -16.16 -7.13 -7.50
CA GLY A 2 -15.47 -7.91 -8.54
C GLY A 2 -14.06 -8.29 -8.09
N LYS A 3 -13.69 -9.55 -8.27
CA LYS A 3 -12.37 -10.15 -7.94
C LYS A 3 -11.16 -9.35 -8.47
N LYS A 4 -11.36 -8.43 -9.42
CA LYS A 4 -10.33 -7.53 -9.95
C LYS A 4 -9.81 -6.52 -8.92
N HIS A 5 -10.67 -5.85 -8.15
CA HIS A 5 -10.23 -4.78 -7.24
C HIS A 5 -9.37 -5.29 -6.09
N MET A 6 -9.69 -6.49 -5.57
CA MET A 6 -8.90 -7.14 -4.53
C MET A 6 -7.49 -7.49 -5.00
N LYS A 7 -7.33 -7.92 -6.28
CA LYS A 7 -6.01 -8.17 -6.87
C LYS A 7 -5.18 -6.88 -7.00
N TYR A 8 -5.80 -5.78 -7.41
CA TYR A 8 -5.10 -4.49 -7.51
C TYR A 8 -4.64 -4.00 -6.15
N SER A 9 -5.49 -4.05 -5.11
CA SER A 9 -5.08 -3.70 -3.75
C SER A 9 -3.90 -4.51 -3.25
N ILE A 10 -3.92 -5.84 -3.41
CA ILE A 10 -2.83 -6.71 -2.96
C ILE A 10 -1.54 -6.39 -3.73
N LEU A 11 -1.64 -6.15 -5.04
CA LEU A 11 -0.50 -5.80 -5.88
C LEU A 11 0.11 -4.45 -5.49
N THR A 12 -0.72 -3.43 -5.23
CA THR A 12 -0.25 -2.11 -4.80
C THR A 12 0.42 -2.17 -3.43
N GLY A 13 -0.10 -2.98 -2.50
CA GLY A 13 0.56 -3.22 -1.21
C GLY A 13 1.91 -3.90 -1.35
N LEU A 14 1.99 -4.93 -2.19
CA LEU A 14 3.24 -5.63 -2.45
C LEU A 14 4.30 -4.71 -3.08
N LEU A 15 3.90 -3.87 -4.04
CA LEU A 15 4.80 -2.89 -4.65
C LEU A 15 5.31 -1.85 -3.65
N THR A 16 4.43 -1.32 -2.80
CA THR A 16 4.77 -0.32 -1.78
C THR A 16 5.73 -0.92 -0.75
N PHE A 17 5.50 -2.17 -0.35
CA PHE A 17 6.39 -2.90 0.56
C PHE A 17 7.78 -3.10 -0.05
N ALA A 18 7.86 -3.56 -1.30
CA ALA A 18 9.14 -3.75 -2.00
C ALA A 18 9.93 -2.43 -2.11
N LEU A 19 9.27 -1.32 -2.48
CA LEU A 19 9.88 0.01 -2.53
C LEU A 19 10.41 0.48 -1.17
N CYS A 20 9.61 0.37 -0.11
CA CYS A 20 10.04 0.73 1.24
C CYS A 20 11.23 -0.12 1.70
N LEU A 21 11.22 -1.41 1.40
CA LEU A 21 12.29 -2.33 1.78
C LEU A 21 13.59 -1.97 1.06
N THR A 22 13.54 -1.68 -0.24
CA THR A 22 14.71 -1.22 -1.00
C THR A 22 15.26 0.10 -0.46
N ILE A 23 14.38 1.06 -0.12
CA ILE A 23 14.79 2.35 0.44
C ILE A 23 15.49 2.13 1.78
N PHE A 24 14.87 1.43 2.73
CA PHE A 24 15.45 1.18 4.05
C PHE A 24 16.75 0.38 4.02
N LEU A 25 16.86 -0.58 3.09
CA LEU A 25 18.11 -1.31 2.86
C LEU A 25 19.22 -0.39 2.34
N ALA A 26 18.87 0.58 1.49
CA ALA A 26 19.82 1.55 0.93
C ALA A 26 20.29 2.63 1.93
N ILE A 27 19.57 2.88 3.02
CA ILE A 27 19.98 3.87 4.05
C ILE A 27 20.86 3.25 5.15
N ASP A 28 21.30 1.99 5.01
CA ASP A 28 22.09 1.27 6.03
C ASP A 28 21.48 1.40 7.45
N SER A 29 20.15 1.39 7.51
CA SER A 29 19.45 1.62 8.76
C SER A 29 19.68 0.44 9.70
N PRO A 30 19.91 0.64 11.02
CA PRO A 30 20.22 -0.46 11.94
C PRO A 30 19.08 -1.48 12.11
N SER A 31 17.86 -1.15 11.67
CA SER A 31 16.69 -2.05 11.66
C SER A 31 15.84 -1.83 10.40
N PRO A 32 16.39 -2.13 9.21
CA PRO A 32 15.81 -1.72 7.93
C PRO A 32 14.50 -2.48 7.65
N TYR A 33 14.39 -3.72 8.13
CA TYR A 33 13.19 -4.54 8.00
C TYR A 33 12.02 -3.98 8.81
N ILE A 34 12.25 -3.54 10.06
CA ILE A 34 11.18 -3.05 10.94
C ILE A 34 10.68 -1.70 10.45
N GLY A 35 11.60 -0.80 10.08
CA GLY A 35 11.25 0.50 9.53
C GLY A 35 10.48 0.39 8.22
N ALA A 36 10.93 -0.47 7.31
CA ALA A 36 10.22 -0.75 6.06
C ALA A 36 8.83 -1.33 6.31
N LEU A 37 8.69 -2.24 7.28
CA LEU A 37 7.43 -2.91 7.56
C LEU A 37 6.39 -1.94 8.13
N VAL A 38 6.78 -1.07 9.08
CA VAL A 38 5.91 -0.03 9.64
C VAL A 38 5.55 1.03 8.59
N ALA A 39 6.54 1.54 7.86
CA ALA A 39 6.32 2.57 6.84
C ALA A 39 5.45 2.06 5.69
N ALA A 40 5.73 0.85 5.19
CA ALA A 40 4.91 0.22 4.16
C ALA A 40 3.49 -0.05 4.64
N PHE A 41 3.30 -0.45 5.91
CA PHE A 41 1.97 -0.69 6.47
C PHE A 41 1.14 0.59 6.53
N ILE A 42 1.71 1.70 7.01
CA ILE A 42 1.03 3.00 7.09
C ILE A 42 0.72 3.52 5.68
N LEU A 43 1.68 3.50 4.76
CA LEU A 43 1.48 3.93 3.37
C LEU A 43 0.43 3.08 2.65
N PHE A 44 0.43 1.77 2.92
CA PHE A 44 -0.57 0.85 2.40
C PHE A 44 -1.96 1.19 2.93
N GLU A 45 -2.12 1.41 4.23
CA GLU A 45 -3.41 1.73 4.85
C GLU A 45 -3.98 3.04 4.29
N ILE A 46 -3.17 4.09 4.16
CA ILE A 46 -3.57 5.37 3.56
C ILE A 46 -3.98 5.19 2.09
N SER A 47 -3.16 4.47 1.33
CA SER A 47 -3.43 4.20 -0.09
C SER A 47 -4.72 3.40 -0.26
N PHE A 48 -4.92 2.39 0.58
CA PHE A 48 -6.12 1.57 0.59
C PHE A 48 -7.35 2.39 0.96
N TYR A 49 -7.28 3.19 2.02
CA TYR A 49 -8.38 4.07 2.46
C TYR A 49 -8.76 5.08 1.38
N HIS A 50 -7.77 5.73 0.75
CA HIS A 50 -7.99 6.69 -0.31
C HIS A 50 -8.58 6.05 -1.57
N PHE A 51 -8.07 4.88 -1.98
CA PHE A 51 -8.56 4.15 -3.14
C PHE A 51 -9.99 3.62 -2.93
N PHE A 52 -10.28 3.03 -1.76
CA PHE A 52 -11.62 2.55 -1.40
C PHE A 52 -12.64 3.68 -1.21
N GLY A 53 -12.22 4.80 -0.61
CA GLY A 53 -13.06 5.98 -0.43
C GLY A 53 -13.49 6.60 -1.77
N ARG A 54 -12.59 6.59 -2.75
CA ARG A 54 -12.84 7.10 -4.11
C ARG A 54 -13.74 6.18 -4.95
N GLU A 55 -13.65 4.87 -4.76
CA GLU A 55 -14.58 3.91 -5.40
C GLU A 55 -16.01 4.03 -4.87
N ARG A 56 -16.20 4.22 -3.55
CA ARG A 56 -17.55 4.44 -2.98
C ARG A 56 -18.22 5.71 -3.49
N LYS A 57 -17.44 6.76 -3.79
CA LYS A 57 -17.97 8.00 -4.40
C LYS A 57 -18.38 7.80 -5.86
N ASN A 58 -17.60 7.08 -6.66
CA ASN A 58 -17.95 6.83 -8.07
C ASN A 58 -19.17 5.92 -8.23
N LYS A 59 -19.39 4.96 -7.31
CA LYS A 59 -20.53 4.04 -7.38
C LYS A 59 -21.87 4.65 -6.90
N LYS A 60 -21.87 5.88 -6.38
CA LYS A 60 -23.10 6.64 -6.05
C LYS A 60 -23.54 7.60 -7.18
N LEU A 61 -22.76 7.71 -8.26
CA LEU A 61 -23.06 8.58 -9.42
C LEU A 61 -23.46 7.80 -10.67
N LEU A 62 -23.70 6.49 -10.55
CA LEU A 62 -24.31 5.61 -11.56
C LEU A 62 -25.58 5.01 -10.94
#